data_AF-Q826B7-F1
#
_entry.id   AF-Q826B7-F1
#
_cell.length_a   1.000
_cell.length_b   1.000
_cell.length_c   1.000
_cell.angle_alpha   90.00
_cell.angle_beta   90.00
_cell.angle_gamma   90.00
#
_symmetry.space_group_name_H-M   'P 1'
#
loop_
_entity.id
_entity.type
_entity.pdbx_description
1 polymer ?
#
loop_
_entity_poly.entity_id
_entity_poly.type
_entity_poly.pdbx_seq_one_letter_code
_entity_poly.pdbx_strand_id
1 'polypeptide(L)'
;MDAAHRHGVPVLGNIFLPPVAYGGQLQWTRDLVQKDATGHYPLAAQLVAVADAYGFDGWFVNAETSGGNTALATDMRGFLQELKALGTAKGQRVTWYDSMTATGSVSWQGALNSQNQAFFQAADSMFVDFRWSKSTLASSGTLAGQLGRSRYELWAGVDVESNGTSTSVNWDAIVPSASAHVVSLGFYRPEWTRNHLPANRTPGDFHAADDLFWTGASLDPAKPNTTASWRAPALRVADRSTVDSLPFATVFNTGHGLKWYEGGEVTSDTAWNHLGLQDRLPSRRWIVRTSGARPSVTFDFADAWRGGSSVLVAGTLGAPATLDLYETRLPVGSSETVVELTHRTDAGSAQIELAVATAEPSAPGQAPSYTYFPVSSGDGWGTSTVRLTGLSGTVRTLAVRLTGSGSPVRWRLGALAVKNAPAEPAAPTGLRVTDADGGSLRFSWQPAAGEVRHYELHRVLADGTRRFLGGTCQCAYYVAGLAAEQGESAARFELRAVGELYTESTATTTTHPW
;
A
#
# COMPACT_ATOMS: atom_id res chain seq x y z
N MET A 1 -3.20 5.54 6.03
CA MET A 1 -2.49 4.96 7.17
C MET A 1 -2.69 3.46 7.17
N ASP A 2 -3.92 2.97 7.43
CA ASP A 2 -4.31 1.54 7.40
C ASP A 2 -3.67 0.73 6.27
N ALA A 3 -3.80 1.17 5.01
CA ALA A 3 -3.23 0.48 3.86
C ALA A 3 -1.70 0.34 3.95
N ALA A 4 -0.99 1.42 4.25
CA ALA A 4 0.46 1.44 4.33
C ALA A 4 0.96 0.60 5.52
N HIS A 5 0.32 0.72 6.68
CA HIS A 5 0.64 -0.06 7.88
C HIS A 5 0.41 -1.56 7.69
N ARG A 6 -0.65 -1.95 6.98
CA ARG A 6 -0.88 -3.37 6.61
C ARG A 6 0.28 -3.95 5.79
N HIS A 7 0.99 -3.09 5.04
CA HIS A 7 2.18 -3.41 4.25
C HIS A 7 3.51 -3.07 4.96
N GLY A 8 3.47 -2.69 6.24
CA GLY A 8 4.68 -2.37 7.02
C GLY A 8 5.41 -1.10 6.55
N VAL A 9 4.70 -0.17 5.91
CA VAL A 9 5.23 1.09 5.39
C VAL A 9 4.82 2.25 6.30
N PRO A 10 5.78 3.00 6.88
CA PRO A 10 5.48 4.21 7.65
C PRO A 10 4.85 5.31 6.77
N VAL A 11 3.92 6.07 7.36
CA VAL A 11 3.27 7.23 6.75
C VAL A 11 3.65 8.47 7.54
N LEU A 12 4.17 9.50 6.87
CA LEU A 12 4.48 10.77 7.50
C LEU A 12 3.41 11.81 7.18
N GLY A 13 3.06 12.63 8.16
CA GLY A 13 2.39 13.91 7.92
C GLY A 13 3.34 14.89 7.23
N ASN A 14 2.81 16.04 6.78
CA ASN A 14 3.61 17.07 6.12
C ASN A 14 3.50 18.39 6.88
N ILE A 15 4.65 18.97 7.22
CA ILE A 15 4.79 20.35 7.70
C ILE A 15 5.33 21.16 6.53
N PHE A 16 4.46 21.87 5.85
CA PHE A 16 4.84 22.66 4.68
C PHE A 16 4.80 24.15 5.00
N LEU A 17 5.95 24.80 4.86
CA LEU A 17 6.10 26.25 4.90
C LEU A 17 6.31 26.72 3.45
N PRO A 18 5.26 27.23 2.77
CA PRO A 18 5.30 27.43 1.32
C PRO A 18 6.33 28.49 0.89
N PRO A 19 6.75 28.49 -0.38
CA PRO A 19 7.44 29.63 -0.96
C PRO A 19 6.60 30.90 -0.89
N VAL A 20 7.25 32.06 -0.75
CA VAL A 20 6.58 33.37 -0.72
C VAL A 20 5.72 33.60 -1.97
N ALA A 21 6.18 33.13 -3.13
CA ALA A 21 5.44 33.22 -4.40
C ALA A 21 4.09 32.48 -4.39
N TYR A 22 3.90 31.52 -3.47
CA TYR A 22 2.67 30.75 -3.29
C TYR A 22 1.97 31.06 -1.96
N GLY A 23 2.19 32.27 -1.42
CA GLY A 23 1.52 32.75 -0.21
C GLY A 23 2.20 32.37 1.10
N GLY A 24 3.43 31.84 1.05
CA GLY A 24 4.20 31.54 2.25
C GLY A 24 4.48 32.78 3.11
N GLN A 25 4.22 32.67 4.41
CA GLN A 25 4.46 33.75 5.38
C GLN A 25 5.54 33.35 6.37
N LEU A 26 6.62 34.12 6.43
CA LEU A 26 7.74 33.85 7.34
C LEU A 26 7.30 33.80 8.81
N GLN A 27 6.19 34.47 9.14
CA GLN A 27 5.59 34.42 10.47
C GLN A 27 5.24 32.98 10.88
N TRP A 28 4.71 32.15 9.97
CA TRP A 28 4.39 30.75 10.29
C TRP A 28 5.63 29.94 10.64
N THR A 29 6.77 30.23 10.01
CA THR A 29 8.06 29.62 10.39
C THR A 29 8.48 30.04 11.79
N ARG A 30 8.27 31.32 12.16
CA ARG A 30 8.57 31.83 13.51
C ARG A 30 7.66 31.21 14.56
N ASP A 31 6.36 31.11 14.26
CA ASP A 31 5.37 30.52 15.17
C ASP A 31 5.69 29.04 15.40
N LEU A 32 6.05 28.31 14.35
CA LEU A 32 6.43 26.88 14.42
C LEU A 32 7.57 26.63 15.41
N VAL A 33 8.59 27.49 15.39
CA VAL A 33 9.82 27.33 16.17
C VAL A 33 9.83 28.18 17.44
N GLN A 34 8.67 28.71 17.84
CA GLN A 34 8.57 29.51 19.06
C GLN A 34 8.89 28.65 20.28
N LYS A 35 9.75 29.18 21.16
CA LYS A 35 10.07 28.58 22.44
C LYS A 35 9.14 29.07 23.55
N ASP A 36 8.87 28.22 24.52
CA ASP A 36 8.28 28.64 25.79
C ASP A 36 9.33 29.24 26.75
N ALA A 37 8.88 29.64 27.94
CA ALA A 37 9.75 30.23 28.97
C ALA A 37 10.85 29.29 29.49
N THR A 38 10.72 27.98 29.25
CA THR A 38 11.69 26.95 29.64
C THR A 38 12.62 26.55 28.50
N GLY A 39 12.41 27.09 27.29
CA GLY A 39 13.24 26.86 26.12
C GLY A 39 12.81 25.68 25.24
N HIS A 40 11.67 25.05 25.54
CA HIS A 40 11.09 23.96 24.75
C HIS A 40 10.27 24.49 23.57
N TYR A 41 10.01 23.64 22.57
CA TYR A 41 9.22 23.97 21.38
C TYR A 41 7.82 23.33 21.49
N PRO A 42 6.78 24.06 21.97
CA PRO A 42 5.49 23.44 22.30
C PRO A 42 4.80 22.77 21.10
N LEU A 43 4.98 23.32 19.89
CA LEU A 43 4.43 22.72 18.68
C LEU A 43 5.09 21.39 18.30
N ALA A 44 6.36 21.16 18.67
CA ALA A 44 6.98 19.85 18.48
C ALA A 44 6.24 18.77 19.30
N ALA A 45 5.93 19.06 20.57
CA ALA A 45 5.15 18.16 21.42
C ALA A 45 3.73 17.92 20.89
N GLN A 46 3.05 18.98 20.40
CA GLN A 46 1.72 18.84 19.80
C GLN A 46 1.75 17.98 18.53
N LEU A 47 2.74 18.17 17.66
CA LEU A 47 2.89 17.38 16.43
C LEU A 47 3.14 15.90 16.73
N VAL A 48 3.91 15.58 17.78
CA VAL A 48 4.08 14.20 18.25
C VAL A 48 2.76 13.64 18.78
N ALA A 49 2.01 14.43 19.56
CA ALA A 49 0.71 14.00 20.09
C ALA A 49 -0.33 13.77 18.99
N VAL A 50 -0.34 14.59 17.93
CA VAL A 50 -1.21 14.41 16.76
C VAL A 50 -0.86 13.11 16.03
N ALA A 51 0.43 12.86 15.76
CA ALA A 51 0.87 11.62 15.12
C ALA A 51 0.52 10.37 15.95
N ASP A 52 0.68 10.43 17.28
CA ASP A 52 0.31 9.36 18.22
C ASP A 52 -1.21 9.12 18.26
N ALA A 53 -2.01 10.20 18.30
CA ALA A 53 -3.47 10.11 18.39
C ALA A 53 -4.12 9.59 17.10
N TYR A 54 -3.60 9.96 15.93
CA TYR A 54 -4.13 9.52 14.63
C TYR A 54 -3.43 8.29 14.05
N GLY A 55 -2.33 7.84 14.68
CA GLY A 55 -1.61 6.64 14.29
C GLY A 55 -0.84 6.78 12.98
N PHE A 56 -0.09 7.87 12.79
CA PHE A 56 0.92 7.97 11.73
C PHE A 56 2.32 8.21 12.32
N ASP A 57 3.34 8.02 11.49
CA ASP A 57 4.70 7.67 11.95
C ASP A 57 5.66 8.87 11.99
N GLY A 58 5.13 10.09 12.07
CA GLY A 58 5.94 11.32 12.18
C GLY A 58 5.75 12.28 11.01
N TRP A 59 6.81 13.02 10.65
CA TRP A 59 6.67 14.26 9.86
C TRP A 59 7.75 14.44 8.80
N PHE A 60 7.32 14.81 7.59
CA PHE A 60 8.15 15.41 6.57
C PHE A 60 8.10 16.94 6.73
N VAL A 61 9.25 17.58 6.91
CA VAL A 61 9.36 19.03 7.13
C VAL A 61 9.95 19.69 5.91
N ASN A 62 9.14 20.52 5.26
CA ASN A 62 9.51 21.26 4.06
C ASN A 62 9.46 22.78 4.32
N ALA A 63 10.63 23.40 4.45
CA ALA A 63 10.79 24.79 4.86
C ALA A 63 11.23 25.70 3.68
N GLU A 64 10.29 26.09 2.82
CA GLU A 64 10.58 26.87 1.60
C GLU A 64 10.28 28.37 1.71
N THR A 65 9.88 28.86 2.89
CA THR A 65 9.59 30.28 3.07
C THR A 65 10.87 31.11 3.25
N SER A 66 11.23 31.88 2.21
CA SER A 66 12.36 32.80 2.22
C SER A 66 12.23 33.96 3.23
N GLY A 67 13.36 34.60 3.54
CA GLY A 67 13.43 35.78 4.43
C GLY A 67 13.93 35.49 5.85
N GLY A 68 14.31 34.24 6.13
CA GLY A 68 14.91 33.84 7.39
C GLY A 68 16.34 34.35 7.59
N ASN A 69 16.87 34.14 8.79
CA ASN A 69 18.23 34.50 9.18
C ASN A 69 18.84 33.38 10.05
N THR A 70 20.10 33.53 10.45
CA THR A 70 20.82 32.51 11.24
C THR A 70 20.15 32.18 12.57
N ALA A 71 19.47 33.15 13.20
CA ALA A 71 18.71 32.90 14.43
C ALA A 71 17.52 31.98 14.16
N LEU A 72 16.72 32.28 13.14
CA LEU A 72 15.60 31.42 12.74
C LEU A 72 16.04 30.02 12.31
N ALA A 73 17.17 29.90 11.60
CA ALA A 73 17.75 28.60 11.27
C ALA A 73 18.19 27.81 12.52
N THR A 74 18.72 28.51 13.52
CA THR A 74 19.09 27.90 14.80
C THR A 74 17.86 27.38 15.54
N ASP A 75 16.78 28.16 15.55
CA ASP A 75 15.51 27.75 16.18
C ASP A 75 14.85 26.59 15.42
N MET A 76 14.84 26.62 14.07
CA MET A 76 14.36 25.50 13.25
C MET A 76 15.13 24.21 13.53
N ARG A 77 16.47 24.28 13.63
CA ARG A 77 17.28 23.12 13.99
C ARG A 77 16.93 22.59 15.38
N GLY A 78 16.75 23.47 16.37
CA GLY A 78 16.36 23.04 17.71
C GLY A 78 14.96 22.42 17.74
N PHE A 79 14.01 23.00 16.98
CA PHE A 79 12.68 22.44 16.81
C PHE A 79 12.74 21.01 16.23
N LEU A 80 13.53 20.79 15.17
CA LEU A 80 13.71 19.45 14.60
C LEU A 80 14.33 18.46 15.60
N GLN A 81 15.33 18.91 16.38
CA GLN A 81 15.95 18.09 17.42
C GLN A 81 14.93 17.67 18.48
N GLU A 82 14.10 18.59 18.96
CA GLU A 82 13.06 18.30 19.94
C GLU A 82 11.95 17.42 19.35
N LEU A 83 11.48 17.72 18.13
CA LEU A 83 10.49 16.90 17.42
C LEU A 83 10.98 15.46 17.23
N LYS A 84 12.23 15.28 16.81
CA LYS A 84 12.86 13.96 16.67
C LYS A 84 13.00 13.25 18.01
N ALA A 85 13.47 13.95 19.05
CA ALA A 85 13.66 13.35 20.37
C ALA A 85 12.35 12.86 20.99
N LEU A 86 11.31 13.72 20.96
CA LEU A 86 9.98 13.38 21.45
C LEU A 86 9.32 12.27 20.60
N GLY A 87 9.46 12.37 19.27
CA GLY A 87 8.88 11.41 18.33
C GLY A 87 9.52 10.01 18.42
N THR A 88 10.84 9.93 18.60
CA THR A 88 11.57 8.65 18.71
C THR A 88 11.04 7.77 19.83
N ALA A 89 10.66 8.37 20.97
CA ALA A 89 10.06 7.65 22.10
C ALA A 89 8.71 7.00 21.77
N LYS A 90 8.07 7.44 20.68
CA LYS A 90 6.80 6.94 20.14
C LYS A 90 6.99 6.16 18.83
N GLY A 91 8.23 5.89 18.42
CA GLY A 91 8.53 5.23 17.14
C GLY A 91 8.36 6.11 15.90
N GLN A 92 8.14 7.42 16.08
CA GLN A 92 7.97 8.38 14.99
C GLN A 92 9.31 8.84 14.41
N ARG A 93 9.29 9.38 13.20
CA ARG A 93 10.46 9.83 12.45
C ARG A 93 10.28 11.20 11.82
N VAL A 94 11.38 11.90 11.62
CA VAL A 94 11.43 13.24 11.00
C VAL A 94 12.28 13.20 9.74
N THR A 95 11.70 13.60 8.61
CA THR A 95 12.42 13.80 7.35
C THR A 95 12.52 15.30 7.06
N TRP A 96 13.72 15.78 6.73
CA TRP A 96 13.95 17.18 6.35
C TRP A 96 14.09 17.34 4.84
N TYR A 97 13.50 18.37 4.25
CA TYR A 97 13.73 18.72 2.84
C TYR A 97 14.88 19.71 2.68
N ASP A 98 15.84 19.42 1.80
CA ASP A 98 16.96 20.30 1.44
C ASP A 98 16.47 21.65 0.91
N SER A 99 16.28 22.64 1.79
CA SER A 99 15.68 23.94 1.47
C SER A 99 16.32 25.08 2.28
N MET A 100 15.87 25.30 3.52
CA MET A 100 16.49 26.28 4.43
C MET A 100 17.92 25.88 4.77
N THR A 101 18.85 26.83 4.68
CA THR A 101 20.27 26.64 5.02
C THR A 101 20.60 27.15 6.42
N ALA A 102 21.82 26.90 6.89
CA ALA A 102 22.33 27.35 8.18
C ALA A 102 22.32 28.88 8.35
N THR A 103 22.20 29.64 7.25
CA THR A 103 22.03 31.10 7.29
C THR A 103 20.58 31.53 7.38
N GLY A 104 19.62 30.60 7.32
CA GLY A 104 18.17 30.86 7.30
C GLY A 104 17.63 31.26 5.93
N SER A 105 18.50 31.36 4.92
CA SER A 105 18.07 31.55 3.53
C SER A 105 17.53 30.24 2.96
N VAL A 106 16.53 30.32 2.09
CA VAL A 106 16.08 29.17 1.30
C VAL A 106 16.97 29.07 0.08
N SER A 107 17.78 28.02 0.04
CA SER A 107 18.68 27.71 -1.06
C SER A 107 18.90 26.21 -1.06
N TRP A 108 18.19 25.52 -1.95
CA TRP A 108 18.35 24.08 -2.03
C TRP A 108 19.68 23.73 -2.69
N GLN A 109 20.39 22.76 -2.13
CA GLN A 109 21.76 22.48 -2.47
C GLN A 109 21.89 21.38 -3.54
N GLY A 110 20.88 20.53 -3.69
CA GLY A 110 21.02 19.29 -4.47
C GLY A 110 22.13 18.39 -3.91
N ALA A 111 22.41 18.52 -2.61
CA ALA A 111 23.52 17.88 -1.92
C ALA A 111 23.35 17.98 -0.40
N LEU A 112 23.96 17.06 0.34
CA LEU A 112 24.36 17.30 1.73
C LEU A 112 25.71 18.03 1.75
N ASN A 113 25.77 19.21 2.37
CA ASN A 113 27.00 19.99 2.49
C ASN A 113 26.99 20.89 3.76
N SER A 114 27.97 21.78 3.90
CA SER A 114 28.09 22.66 5.07
C SER A 114 26.90 23.61 5.28
N GLN A 115 26.11 23.88 4.24
CA GLN A 115 24.93 24.75 4.32
C GLN A 115 23.73 24.06 4.97
N ASN A 116 23.61 22.73 4.91
CA ASN A 116 22.44 22.02 5.39
C ASN A 116 22.73 20.80 6.30
N GLN A 117 24.01 20.44 6.52
CA GLN A 117 24.38 19.29 7.35
C GLN A 117 23.81 19.34 8.77
N ALA A 118 23.65 20.55 9.33
CA ALA A 118 23.11 20.71 10.68
C ALA A 118 21.64 20.26 10.78
N PHE A 119 20.86 20.42 9.70
CA PHE A 119 19.48 19.93 9.63
C PHE A 119 19.44 18.42 9.38
N PHE A 120 20.36 17.89 8.56
CA PHE A 120 20.50 16.44 8.41
C PHE A 120 20.81 15.77 9.76
N GLN A 121 21.71 16.33 10.57
CA GLN A 121 21.99 15.79 11.91
C GLN A 121 20.79 15.91 12.88
N ALA A 122 19.93 16.91 12.69
CA ALA A 122 18.74 17.14 13.51
C ALA A 122 17.54 16.25 13.12
N ALA A 123 17.56 15.59 11.96
CA ALA A 123 16.46 14.76 11.44
C ALA A 123 16.87 13.27 11.33
N ASP A 124 15.90 12.39 11.06
CA ASP A 124 16.16 10.96 10.77
C ASP A 124 16.55 10.71 9.32
N SER A 125 16.14 11.58 8.40
CA SER A 125 16.52 11.49 6.99
C SER A 125 16.45 12.86 6.34
N MET A 126 17.04 12.98 5.16
CA MET A 126 16.94 14.19 4.33
C MET A 126 16.54 13.82 2.91
N PHE A 127 15.49 14.49 2.41
CA PHE A 127 15.16 14.50 1.00
C PHE A 127 15.99 15.58 0.31
N VAL A 128 16.88 15.16 -0.57
CA VAL A 128 17.80 16.02 -1.32
C VAL A 128 17.08 16.56 -2.55
N ASP A 129 17.13 17.88 -2.74
CA ASP A 129 16.48 18.57 -3.84
C ASP A 129 16.94 18.06 -5.22
N PHE A 130 16.09 18.25 -6.24
CA PHE A 130 16.25 17.72 -7.59
C PHE A 130 17.51 18.18 -8.34
N ARG A 131 18.18 19.27 -7.92
CA ARG A 131 19.39 19.83 -8.59
C ARG A 131 20.69 19.10 -8.28
N TRP A 132 20.61 17.83 -7.93
CA TRP A 132 21.79 17.01 -7.69
C TRP A 132 22.51 16.62 -8.98
N SER A 133 23.75 16.18 -8.83
CA SER A 133 24.58 15.59 -9.88
C SER A 133 25.30 14.36 -9.34
N LYS A 134 25.96 13.58 -10.21
CA LYS A 134 26.75 12.41 -9.79
C LYS A 134 27.82 12.77 -8.75
N SER A 135 28.50 13.91 -8.91
CA SER A 135 29.53 14.34 -7.97
C SER A 135 28.93 14.81 -6.65
N THR A 136 27.83 15.57 -6.68
CA THR A 136 27.20 16.07 -5.44
C THR A 136 26.58 14.95 -4.62
N LEU A 137 25.96 13.93 -5.23
CA LEU A 137 25.46 12.78 -4.48
C LEU A 137 26.59 11.92 -3.90
N ALA A 138 27.69 11.73 -4.63
CA ALA A 138 28.85 11.00 -4.14
C ALA A 138 29.51 11.71 -2.94
N SER A 139 29.69 13.03 -3.01
CA SER A 139 30.21 13.81 -1.89
C SER A 139 29.23 13.83 -0.71
N SER A 140 27.92 13.89 -0.97
CA SER A 140 26.88 13.80 0.07
C SER A 140 26.95 12.47 0.83
N GLY A 141 27.06 11.35 0.12
CA GLY A 141 27.20 10.04 0.75
C GLY A 141 28.51 9.90 1.56
N THR A 142 29.59 10.50 1.08
CA THR A 142 30.87 10.56 1.81
C THR A 142 30.74 11.37 3.09
N LEU A 143 30.14 12.57 3.00
CA LEU A 143 29.91 13.44 4.15
C LEU A 143 28.97 12.79 5.18
N ALA A 144 27.91 12.10 4.74
CA ALA A 144 27.06 11.34 5.66
C ALA A 144 27.88 10.32 6.46
N GLY A 145 28.77 9.58 5.81
CA GLY A 145 29.68 8.65 6.48
C GLY A 145 30.64 9.33 7.46
N GLN A 146 31.19 10.49 7.11
CA GLN A 146 32.03 11.30 8.02
C GLN A 146 31.26 11.81 9.24
N LEU A 147 29.95 12.04 9.11
CA LEU A 147 29.06 12.40 10.20
C LEU A 147 28.57 11.17 11.01
N GLY A 148 29.06 9.96 10.72
CA GLY A 148 28.65 8.73 11.39
C GLY A 148 27.24 8.26 11.01
N ARG A 149 26.72 8.73 9.88
CA ARG A 149 25.36 8.47 9.38
C ARG A 149 25.36 7.63 8.12
N SER A 150 24.25 6.93 7.87
CA SER A 150 24.14 6.11 6.66
C SER A 150 23.86 7.01 5.46
N ARG A 151 24.59 6.79 4.35
CA ARG A 151 24.28 7.45 3.06
C ARG A 151 22.88 7.13 2.54
N TYR A 152 22.24 6.08 3.04
CA TYR A 152 20.86 5.71 2.68
C TYR A 152 19.79 6.49 3.44
N GLU A 153 20.18 7.33 4.39
CA GLU A 153 19.31 8.32 5.04
C GLU A 153 19.17 9.61 4.21
N LEU A 154 19.91 9.71 3.09
CA LEU A 154 19.76 10.74 2.06
C LEU A 154 18.92 10.18 0.91
N TRP A 155 17.85 10.86 0.55
CA TRP A 155 16.92 10.44 -0.51
C TRP A 155 17.05 11.42 -1.67
N ALA A 156 17.74 11.03 -2.75
CA ALA A 156 17.87 11.85 -3.94
C ALA A 156 16.50 12.03 -4.62
N GLY A 157 16.04 13.27 -4.67
CA GLY A 157 14.74 13.62 -5.23
C GLY A 157 14.68 13.40 -6.74
N VAL A 158 13.63 12.72 -7.19
CA VAL A 158 13.27 12.60 -8.61
C VAL A 158 11.86 13.17 -8.76
N ASP A 159 11.76 14.31 -9.45
CA ASP A 159 10.49 14.93 -9.78
C ASP A 159 9.84 14.19 -10.94
N VAL A 160 8.74 13.51 -10.66
CA VAL A 160 7.96 12.76 -11.65
C VAL A 160 6.61 13.41 -11.95
N GLU A 161 6.31 14.58 -11.37
CA GLU A 161 4.98 15.20 -11.38
C GLU A 161 4.46 15.43 -12.80
N SER A 162 5.31 15.94 -13.69
CA SER A 162 4.91 16.31 -15.05
C SER A 162 5.11 15.17 -16.06
N ASN A 163 6.20 14.40 -15.93
CA ASN A 163 6.65 13.50 -16.99
C ASN A 163 6.69 12.02 -16.57
N GLY A 164 6.47 11.68 -15.30
CA GLY A 164 6.41 10.30 -14.85
C GLY A 164 7.62 9.47 -15.25
N THR A 165 7.34 8.33 -15.89
CA THR A 165 8.36 7.42 -16.44
C THR A 165 9.17 8.02 -17.60
N SER A 166 8.72 9.13 -18.20
CA SER A 166 9.46 9.86 -19.24
C SER A 166 10.38 10.94 -18.68
N THR A 167 10.46 11.10 -17.35
CA THR A 167 11.41 12.01 -16.70
C THR A 167 12.84 11.61 -17.03
N SER A 168 13.65 12.57 -17.49
CA SER A 168 15.08 12.35 -17.72
C SER A 168 15.83 12.33 -16.40
N VAL A 169 16.43 11.19 -16.05
CA VAL A 169 17.14 11.01 -14.78
C VAL A 169 18.51 10.39 -15.06
N ASN A 170 19.56 10.98 -14.47
CA ASN A 170 20.88 10.35 -14.47
C ASN A 170 20.91 9.22 -13.42
N TRP A 171 20.33 8.07 -13.75
CA TRP A 171 20.18 6.95 -12.82
C TRP A 171 21.49 6.42 -12.24
N ASP A 172 22.60 6.53 -12.96
CA ASP A 172 23.91 6.09 -12.47
C ASP A 172 24.52 7.03 -11.41
N ALA A 173 23.90 8.20 -11.18
CA ALA A 173 24.23 9.07 -10.05
C ALA A 173 23.61 8.58 -8.72
N ILE A 174 22.50 7.83 -8.77
CA ILE A 174 21.77 7.36 -7.58
C ILE A 174 21.94 5.85 -7.40
N VAL A 175 21.54 5.07 -8.40
CA VAL A 175 21.39 3.60 -8.36
C VAL A 175 22.16 2.92 -9.51
N PRO A 176 23.50 3.07 -9.56
CA PRO A 176 24.33 2.55 -10.66
C PRO A 176 24.13 1.05 -10.92
N SER A 177 24.33 0.62 -12.16
CA SER A 177 24.05 -0.76 -12.58
C SER A 177 25.00 -1.83 -12.03
N ALA A 178 26.25 -1.45 -11.75
CA ALA A 178 27.33 -2.37 -11.40
C ALA A 178 27.87 -2.16 -9.97
N SER A 179 27.22 -1.35 -9.15
CA SER A 179 27.65 -1.09 -7.77
C SER A 179 26.48 -0.78 -6.86
N ALA A 180 26.73 -0.76 -5.55
CA ALA A 180 25.74 -0.37 -4.57
C ALA A 180 25.22 1.06 -4.83
N HIS A 181 23.98 1.30 -4.40
CA HIS A 181 23.38 2.63 -4.44
C HIS A 181 24.28 3.68 -3.78
N VAL A 182 24.39 4.85 -4.42
CA VAL A 182 25.16 6.00 -3.92
C VAL A 182 24.47 6.61 -2.70
N VAL A 183 23.16 6.81 -2.82
CA VAL A 183 22.22 7.23 -1.77
C VAL A 183 20.85 6.58 -2.06
N SER A 184 19.84 6.80 -1.23
CA SER A 184 18.48 6.30 -1.50
C SER A 184 17.75 7.17 -2.54
N LEU A 185 16.60 6.70 -2.99
CA LEU A 185 15.73 7.35 -3.98
C LEU A 185 14.51 7.97 -3.28
N GLY A 186 14.13 9.19 -3.67
CA GLY A 186 12.87 9.82 -3.24
C GLY A 186 12.05 10.29 -4.44
N PHE A 187 10.86 9.74 -4.65
CA PHE A 187 9.97 10.22 -5.72
C PHE A 187 9.10 11.36 -5.21
N TYR A 188 9.14 12.50 -5.91
CA TYR A 188 8.21 13.60 -5.70
C TYR A 188 7.04 13.45 -6.66
N ARG A 189 5.84 13.36 -6.09
CA ARG A 189 4.53 13.24 -6.76
C ARG A 189 4.34 11.96 -7.61
N PRO A 190 4.63 10.75 -7.07
CA PRO A 190 4.40 9.51 -7.80
C PRO A 190 2.91 9.22 -8.07
N GLU A 191 1.97 9.96 -7.48
CA GLU A 191 0.55 9.88 -7.88
C GLU A 191 0.30 10.31 -9.34
N TRP A 192 1.34 10.80 -10.04
CA TRP A 192 1.38 10.86 -11.50
C TRP A 192 0.79 9.60 -12.15
N THR A 193 1.04 8.39 -11.63
CA THR A 193 0.52 7.12 -12.17
C THR A 193 -1.01 7.10 -12.33
N ARG A 194 -1.72 7.93 -11.57
CA ARG A 194 -3.16 8.18 -11.73
C ARG A 194 -3.46 9.49 -12.45
N ASN A 195 -2.77 10.57 -12.08
CA ASN A 195 -3.20 11.93 -12.44
C ASN A 195 -2.88 12.34 -13.88
N HIS A 196 -1.91 11.70 -14.54
CA HIS A 196 -1.62 11.96 -15.96
C HIS A 196 -2.65 11.32 -16.92
N LEU A 197 -3.39 10.32 -16.43
CA LEU A 197 -4.36 9.58 -17.22
C LEU A 197 -5.60 10.46 -17.50
N PRO A 198 -6.27 10.26 -18.66
CA PRO A 198 -7.42 11.06 -19.06
C PRO A 198 -8.59 10.92 -18.06
N ALA A 199 -9.54 11.85 -18.11
CA ALA A 199 -10.66 11.88 -17.15
C ALA A 199 -11.54 10.62 -17.19
N ASN A 200 -11.61 9.92 -18.33
CA ASN A 200 -12.36 8.67 -18.51
C ASN A 200 -11.54 7.40 -18.18
N ARG A 201 -10.39 7.54 -17.52
CA ARG A 201 -9.56 6.42 -17.07
C ARG A 201 -10.35 5.42 -16.23
N THR A 202 -10.04 4.15 -16.43
CA THR A 202 -10.55 3.03 -15.65
C THR A 202 -9.59 2.70 -14.49
N PRO A 203 -10.03 1.93 -13.48
CA PRO A 203 -9.10 1.37 -12.48
C PRO A 203 -7.98 0.54 -13.12
N GLY A 204 -8.26 -0.14 -14.22
CA GLY A 204 -7.26 -0.91 -14.99
C GLY A 204 -6.16 -0.03 -15.58
N ASP A 205 -6.51 1.14 -16.12
CA ASP A 205 -5.53 2.09 -16.68
C ASP A 205 -4.56 2.60 -15.60
N PHE A 206 -5.08 2.87 -14.40
CA PHE A 206 -4.26 3.23 -13.25
C PHE A 206 -3.27 2.12 -12.89
N HIS A 207 -3.75 0.89 -12.72
CA HIS A 207 -2.88 -0.24 -12.36
C HIS A 207 -1.84 -0.55 -13.44
N ALA A 208 -2.18 -0.38 -14.72
CA ALA A 208 -1.21 -0.53 -15.81
C ALA A 208 -0.11 0.55 -15.79
N ALA A 209 -0.48 1.80 -15.51
CA ALA A 209 0.50 2.88 -15.32
C ALA A 209 1.37 2.67 -14.08
N ASP A 210 0.78 2.17 -12.99
CA ASP A 210 1.48 1.84 -11.75
C ASP A 210 2.47 0.68 -11.94
N ASP A 211 2.07 -0.39 -12.64
CA ASP A 211 2.96 -1.51 -12.99
C ASP A 211 4.14 -1.01 -13.87
N LEU A 212 3.90 -0.12 -14.84
CA LEU A 212 4.97 0.46 -15.65
C LEU A 212 5.94 1.30 -14.80
N PHE A 213 5.43 2.07 -13.84
CA PHE A 213 6.25 2.93 -12.99
C PHE A 213 7.12 2.12 -12.02
N TRP A 214 6.53 1.14 -11.32
CA TRP A 214 7.17 0.39 -10.24
C TRP A 214 7.93 -0.85 -10.72
N THR A 215 7.39 -1.59 -11.70
CA THR A 215 8.00 -2.80 -12.27
C THR A 215 8.87 -2.49 -13.48
N GLY A 216 8.46 -1.53 -14.32
CA GLY A 216 9.16 -1.15 -15.54
C GLY A 216 8.62 -1.84 -16.80
N ALA A 217 9.20 -1.50 -17.95
CA ALA A 217 8.67 -1.87 -19.26
C ALA A 217 8.62 -3.38 -19.57
N SER A 218 9.31 -4.23 -18.79
CA SER A 218 9.17 -5.68 -18.92
C SER A 218 7.85 -6.21 -18.35
N LEU A 219 7.24 -5.46 -17.42
CA LEU A 219 6.09 -5.90 -16.59
C LEU A 219 6.34 -7.24 -15.88
N ASP A 220 7.62 -7.59 -15.71
CA ASP A 220 8.11 -8.81 -15.06
C ASP A 220 9.39 -8.43 -14.27
N PRO A 221 9.31 -8.37 -12.93
CA PRO A 221 10.45 -7.99 -12.10
C PRO A 221 11.53 -9.08 -12.02
N ALA A 222 11.26 -10.33 -12.42
CA ALA A 222 12.28 -11.37 -12.52
C ALA A 222 13.10 -11.28 -13.82
N LYS A 223 12.57 -10.58 -14.83
CA LYS A 223 13.22 -10.35 -16.13
C LYS A 223 13.16 -8.86 -16.50
N PRO A 224 13.76 -7.98 -15.69
CA PRO A 224 13.59 -6.55 -15.86
C PRO A 224 14.27 -6.04 -17.13
N ASN A 225 13.65 -5.06 -17.79
CA ASN A 225 14.26 -4.40 -18.95
C ASN A 225 15.36 -3.43 -18.48
N THR A 226 16.63 -3.81 -18.67
CA THR A 226 17.80 -3.04 -18.21
C THR A 226 18.22 -1.92 -19.15
N THR A 227 17.64 -1.84 -20.35
CA THR A 227 17.96 -0.83 -21.36
C THR A 227 16.91 0.29 -21.45
N ALA A 228 15.80 0.18 -20.72
CA ALA A 228 14.79 1.23 -20.63
C ALA A 228 15.37 2.51 -20.04
N SER A 229 14.92 3.67 -20.54
CA SER A 229 15.30 4.98 -20.00
C SER A 229 14.81 5.17 -18.57
N TRP A 230 13.62 4.65 -18.26
CA TRP A 230 13.08 4.59 -16.90
C TRP A 230 13.67 3.41 -16.14
N ARG A 231 14.41 3.69 -15.05
CA ARG A 231 14.91 2.67 -14.15
C ARG A 231 13.91 2.44 -13.02
N ALA A 232 12.94 1.57 -13.27
CA ALA A 232 11.90 1.25 -12.31
C ALA A 232 12.49 0.69 -10.98
N PRO A 233 11.87 1.00 -9.82
CA PRO A 233 12.32 0.52 -8.52
C PRO A 233 12.57 -0.99 -8.44
N ALA A 234 11.71 -1.82 -9.05
CA ALA A 234 11.88 -3.27 -9.03
C ALA A 234 13.20 -3.78 -9.65
N LEU A 235 13.88 -2.97 -10.48
CA LEU A 235 15.19 -3.32 -11.04
C LEU A 235 16.33 -3.24 -10.00
N ARG A 236 16.15 -2.46 -8.93
CA ARG A 236 17.25 -2.01 -8.06
C ARG A 236 16.94 -2.07 -6.56
N VAL A 237 15.67 -2.08 -6.18
CA VAL A 237 15.24 -2.13 -4.79
C VAL A 237 14.60 -3.49 -4.55
N ALA A 238 15.14 -4.24 -3.58
CA ALA A 238 14.57 -5.52 -3.17
C ALA A 238 13.16 -5.31 -2.60
N ASP A 239 12.21 -6.14 -3.02
CA ASP A 239 10.87 -6.16 -2.47
C ASP A 239 10.86 -6.60 -0.99
N ARG A 240 9.75 -6.30 -0.31
CA ARG A 240 9.48 -6.74 1.06
C ARG A 240 8.08 -7.33 1.11
N SER A 241 7.84 -8.19 2.08
CA SER A 241 6.53 -8.79 2.33
C SER A 241 6.27 -8.82 3.83
N THR A 242 5.02 -8.53 4.20
CA THR A 242 4.48 -8.68 5.56
C THR A 242 3.68 -9.96 5.72
N VAL A 243 3.74 -10.89 4.76
CA VAL A 243 3.05 -12.18 4.83
C VAL A 243 3.97 -13.16 5.54
N ASP A 244 3.99 -13.13 6.88
CA ASP A 244 4.96 -13.87 7.70
C ASP A 244 4.32 -14.71 8.82
N SER A 245 3.00 -14.70 8.93
CA SER A 245 2.25 -15.35 9.99
C SER A 245 0.90 -15.91 9.48
N LEU A 246 0.40 -16.94 10.17
CA LEU A 246 -0.91 -17.54 9.91
C LEU A 246 -1.93 -17.02 10.94
N PRO A 247 -3.21 -16.87 10.55
CA PRO A 247 -3.73 -17.03 9.19
C PRO A 247 -3.31 -15.88 8.26
N PHE A 248 -3.32 -16.14 6.96
CA PHE A 248 -3.17 -15.13 5.91
C PHE A 248 -4.27 -15.30 4.88
N ALA A 249 -4.92 -14.21 4.45
CA ALA A 249 -5.76 -14.26 3.25
C ALA A 249 -5.76 -12.95 2.45
N THR A 250 -6.20 -13.07 1.22
CA THR A 250 -6.42 -11.97 0.28
C THR A 250 -7.63 -12.29 -0.58
N VAL A 251 -8.43 -11.29 -0.90
CA VAL A 251 -9.45 -11.36 -1.96
C VAL A 251 -9.06 -10.46 -3.13
N PHE A 252 -7.78 -10.06 -3.18
CA PHE A 252 -7.21 -9.15 -4.16
C PHE A 252 -7.94 -7.82 -4.23
N ASN A 253 -8.48 -7.35 -3.10
CA ASN A 253 -9.13 -6.05 -2.99
C ASN A 253 -8.08 -4.95 -3.07
N THR A 254 -8.14 -4.12 -4.11
CA THR A 254 -7.17 -3.03 -4.33
C THR A 254 -7.50 -1.76 -3.54
N GLY A 255 -8.55 -1.77 -2.71
CA GLY A 255 -9.01 -0.63 -1.90
C GLY A 255 -9.99 0.28 -2.65
N HIS A 256 -10.41 -0.12 -3.85
CA HIS A 256 -11.42 0.56 -4.66
C HIS A 256 -12.11 -0.44 -5.59
N GLY A 257 -13.22 -0.03 -6.19
CA GLY A 257 -13.95 -0.86 -7.15
C GLY A 257 -15.06 -0.09 -7.86
N LEU A 258 -15.51 -0.63 -8.98
CA LEU A 258 -16.70 -0.12 -9.68
C LEU A 258 -17.99 -0.66 -9.05
N LYS A 259 -17.89 -1.78 -8.35
CA LYS A 259 -18.94 -2.46 -7.60
C LYS A 259 -18.32 -3.08 -6.34
N TRP A 260 -19.15 -3.50 -5.41
CA TRP A 260 -18.76 -4.37 -4.31
C TRP A 260 -19.40 -5.75 -4.46
N TYR A 261 -18.58 -6.79 -4.33
CA TYR A 261 -18.97 -8.18 -4.46
C TYR A 261 -18.90 -8.89 -3.10
N GLU A 262 -19.80 -9.83 -2.85
CA GLU A 262 -19.78 -10.79 -1.75
C GLU A 262 -20.19 -12.16 -2.29
N GLY A 263 -19.31 -13.15 -2.17
CA GLY A 263 -19.58 -14.48 -2.70
C GLY A 263 -19.78 -14.52 -4.22
N GLY A 264 -19.15 -13.59 -4.95
CA GLY A 264 -19.31 -13.45 -6.40
C GLY A 264 -20.54 -12.64 -6.83
N GLU A 265 -21.41 -12.28 -5.90
CA GLU A 265 -22.64 -11.51 -6.18
C GLU A 265 -22.45 -10.03 -5.88
N VAL A 266 -23.07 -9.17 -6.68
CA VAL A 266 -23.01 -7.71 -6.50
C VAL A 266 -23.93 -7.30 -5.35
N THR A 267 -23.37 -6.78 -4.26
CA THR A 267 -24.15 -6.21 -3.14
C THR A 267 -24.13 -4.67 -3.14
N SER A 268 -23.30 -4.05 -3.98
CA SER A 268 -23.41 -2.63 -4.31
C SER A 268 -22.91 -2.39 -5.73
N ASP A 269 -23.70 -1.68 -6.54
CA ASP A 269 -23.36 -1.27 -7.91
C ASP A 269 -22.71 0.12 -7.99
N THR A 270 -22.45 0.73 -6.83
CA THR A 270 -21.86 2.06 -6.71
C THR A 270 -20.34 1.97 -6.65
N ALA A 271 -19.66 2.79 -7.46
CA ALA A 271 -18.20 2.89 -7.40
C ALA A 271 -17.74 3.44 -6.05
N TRP A 272 -16.67 2.86 -5.52
CA TRP A 272 -16.22 3.13 -4.16
C TRP A 272 -14.69 3.13 -4.07
N ASN A 273 -14.16 3.84 -3.08
CA ASN A 273 -12.76 3.74 -2.69
C ASN A 273 -12.65 3.93 -1.17
N HIS A 274 -11.93 3.02 -0.53
CA HIS A 274 -11.54 3.12 0.87
C HIS A 274 -10.25 2.31 1.05
N LEU A 275 -9.09 2.97 0.91
CA LEU A 275 -7.79 2.29 0.88
C LEU A 275 -7.52 1.46 2.15
N GLY A 276 -8.13 1.79 3.29
CA GLY A 276 -8.05 0.94 4.48
C GLY A 276 -8.56 -0.50 4.28
N LEU A 277 -9.34 -0.76 3.23
CA LEU A 277 -9.80 -2.10 2.86
C LEU A 277 -8.84 -2.85 1.92
N GLN A 278 -7.81 -2.18 1.38
CA GLN A 278 -6.84 -2.79 0.46
C GLN A 278 -6.15 -4.00 1.09
N ASP A 279 -6.12 -5.11 0.37
CA ASP A 279 -5.39 -6.31 0.78
C ASP A 279 -3.88 -6.14 0.71
N ARG A 280 -3.17 -7.07 1.36
CA ARG A 280 -1.80 -7.36 0.94
C ARG A 280 -1.88 -7.91 -0.47
N LEU A 281 -1.39 -7.14 -1.44
CA LEU A 281 -1.39 -7.50 -2.86
C LEU A 281 -0.09 -8.24 -3.23
N PRO A 282 -0.05 -8.98 -4.35
CA PRO A 282 1.18 -9.56 -4.88
C PRO A 282 2.29 -8.50 -5.02
N SER A 283 3.44 -8.73 -4.38
CA SER A 283 4.55 -7.78 -4.37
C SER A 283 5.31 -7.74 -5.71
N ARG A 284 5.28 -8.84 -6.48
CA ARG A 284 6.00 -9.02 -7.75
C ARG A 284 5.01 -9.12 -8.92
N ARG A 285 4.62 -7.98 -9.49
CA ARG A 285 3.60 -7.89 -10.55
C ARG A 285 4.24 -7.72 -11.94
N TRP A 286 4.20 -8.72 -12.83
CA TRP A 286 3.81 -10.13 -12.60
C TRP A 286 4.91 -11.07 -13.08
N ILE A 287 5.39 -11.93 -12.18
CA ILE A 287 6.30 -13.01 -12.57
C ILE A 287 5.47 -14.17 -13.11
N VAL A 288 5.64 -14.43 -14.41
CA VAL A 288 5.02 -15.58 -15.08
C VAL A 288 6.12 -16.46 -15.65
N ARG A 289 6.19 -17.69 -15.15
CA ARG A 289 7.19 -18.69 -15.53
C ARG A 289 6.58 -19.65 -16.53
N THR A 290 7.01 -19.51 -17.78
CA THR A 290 6.60 -20.38 -18.89
C THR A 290 7.70 -20.46 -19.95
N SER A 291 7.75 -21.58 -20.68
CA SER A 291 8.53 -21.72 -21.92
C SER A 291 7.74 -21.29 -23.16
N GLY A 292 6.43 -21.07 -23.03
CA GLY A 292 5.54 -20.64 -24.09
C GLY A 292 5.33 -19.13 -24.14
N ALA A 293 4.27 -18.70 -24.81
CA ALA A 293 3.84 -17.31 -24.80
C ALA A 293 3.36 -16.92 -23.39
N ARG A 294 3.77 -15.74 -22.93
CA ARG A 294 3.35 -15.20 -21.63
C ARG A 294 1.87 -14.76 -21.71
N PRO A 295 0.95 -15.32 -20.90
CA PRO A 295 -0.40 -14.79 -20.80
C PRO A 295 -0.42 -13.38 -20.20
N SER A 296 -1.49 -12.64 -20.45
CA SER A 296 -1.78 -11.41 -19.71
C SER A 296 -2.19 -11.75 -18.28
N VAL A 297 -1.70 -10.96 -17.32
CA VAL A 297 -2.09 -11.02 -15.91
C VAL A 297 -2.36 -9.61 -15.42
N THR A 298 -3.55 -9.37 -14.88
CA THR A 298 -3.96 -8.05 -14.39
C THR A 298 -4.85 -8.19 -13.16
N PHE A 299 -4.94 -7.12 -12.36
CA PHE A 299 -6.16 -6.93 -11.58
C PHE A 299 -7.32 -6.66 -12.53
N ASP A 300 -8.48 -7.21 -12.23
CA ASP A 300 -9.69 -7.06 -13.03
C ASP A 300 -10.84 -6.55 -12.15
N PHE A 301 -11.58 -5.59 -12.69
CA PHE A 301 -12.63 -4.83 -12.00
C PHE A 301 -14.02 -5.09 -12.59
N ALA A 302 -14.12 -6.01 -13.57
CA ALA A 302 -15.39 -6.39 -14.16
C ALA A 302 -16.13 -7.43 -13.32
N ASP A 303 -15.39 -8.23 -12.53
CA ASP A 303 -15.95 -9.22 -11.61
C ASP A 303 -14.96 -9.55 -10.47
N ALA A 304 -15.48 -9.91 -9.30
CA ALA A 304 -14.70 -10.29 -8.13
C ALA A 304 -15.46 -11.29 -7.24
N TRP A 305 -14.73 -12.08 -6.44
CA TRP A 305 -15.36 -12.95 -5.45
C TRP A 305 -15.83 -12.14 -4.23
N ARG A 306 -14.98 -11.24 -3.75
CA ARG A 306 -15.30 -10.33 -2.65
C ARG A 306 -14.57 -9.00 -2.83
N GLY A 307 -15.18 -7.88 -2.42
CA GLY A 307 -14.57 -6.56 -2.55
C GLY A 307 -14.74 -5.98 -3.96
N GLY A 308 -13.70 -5.37 -4.52
CA GLY A 308 -13.80 -4.60 -5.78
C GLY A 308 -12.98 -5.11 -6.96
N SER A 309 -12.16 -6.14 -6.77
CA SER A 309 -11.25 -6.64 -7.80
C SER A 309 -10.89 -8.11 -7.61
N SER A 310 -10.48 -8.76 -8.70
CA SER A 310 -9.89 -10.10 -8.72
C SER A 310 -8.59 -10.09 -9.54
N VAL A 311 -7.88 -11.22 -9.62
CA VAL A 311 -6.78 -11.41 -10.57
C VAL A 311 -7.29 -12.18 -11.79
N LEU A 312 -7.00 -11.69 -12.99
CA LEU A 312 -7.36 -12.34 -14.25
C LEU A 312 -6.10 -12.77 -15.00
N VAL A 313 -6.04 -14.05 -15.37
CA VAL A 313 -5.06 -14.60 -16.31
C VAL A 313 -5.77 -14.88 -17.62
N ALA A 314 -5.32 -14.25 -18.71
CA ALA A 314 -5.93 -14.37 -20.02
C ALA A 314 -4.90 -14.57 -21.13
N GLY A 315 -5.13 -15.56 -21.99
CA GLY A 315 -4.30 -15.83 -23.16
C GLY A 315 -4.23 -17.30 -23.55
N THR A 316 -3.51 -17.59 -24.62
CA THR A 316 -3.28 -18.96 -25.09
C THR A 316 -2.16 -19.62 -24.30
N LEU A 317 -2.48 -20.74 -23.62
CA LEU A 317 -1.50 -21.51 -22.86
C LEU A 317 -0.95 -22.66 -23.71
N GLY A 318 0.03 -22.36 -24.56
CA GLY A 318 0.76 -23.38 -25.36
C GLY A 318 1.78 -24.20 -24.56
N ALA A 319 2.11 -23.75 -23.36
CA ALA A 319 2.90 -24.46 -22.37
C ALA A 319 2.36 -24.10 -20.98
N PRO A 320 2.69 -24.87 -19.93
CA PRO A 320 2.32 -24.50 -18.57
C PRO A 320 2.83 -23.10 -18.20
N ALA A 321 2.00 -22.33 -17.50
CA ALA A 321 2.34 -21.01 -16.99
C ALA A 321 2.16 -20.98 -15.47
N THR A 322 3.24 -20.73 -14.74
CA THR A 322 3.21 -20.56 -13.27
C THR A 322 3.26 -19.08 -12.92
N LEU A 323 2.22 -18.59 -12.26
CA LEU A 323 2.09 -17.23 -11.77
C LEU A 323 2.53 -17.18 -10.30
N ASP A 324 3.62 -16.49 -10.01
CA ASP A 324 4.02 -16.23 -8.62
C ASP A 324 3.11 -15.15 -8.02
N LEU A 325 2.53 -15.44 -6.85
CA LEU A 325 1.57 -14.54 -6.20
C LEU A 325 2.18 -13.86 -4.98
N TYR A 326 2.74 -14.64 -4.05
CA TYR A 326 3.24 -14.09 -2.79
C TYR A 326 4.60 -14.67 -2.42
N GLU A 327 5.52 -13.79 -2.07
CA GLU A 327 6.67 -14.14 -1.22
C GLU A 327 6.25 -14.04 0.24
N THR A 328 6.53 -15.08 1.01
CA THR A 328 6.01 -15.25 2.36
C THR A 328 7.05 -15.82 3.32
N ARG A 329 6.72 -15.82 4.61
CA ARG A 329 7.47 -16.53 5.67
C ARG A 329 6.52 -17.35 6.54
N LEU A 330 5.51 -17.97 5.93
CA LEU A 330 4.48 -18.70 6.66
C LEU A 330 5.02 -20.02 7.21
N PRO A 331 4.94 -20.27 8.53
CA PRO A 331 5.35 -21.55 9.11
C PRO A 331 4.37 -22.66 8.68
N VAL A 332 4.90 -23.78 8.18
CA VAL A 332 4.13 -24.97 7.77
C VAL A 332 4.74 -26.23 8.37
N GLY A 333 3.92 -27.25 8.57
CA GLY A 333 4.33 -28.51 9.20
C GLY A 333 3.32 -29.10 10.17
N SER A 334 2.22 -28.40 10.44
CA SER A 334 1.03 -29.03 11.02
C SER A 334 0.29 -29.82 9.94
N SER A 335 -0.29 -30.99 10.29
CA SER A 335 -1.17 -31.74 9.38
C SER A 335 -2.43 -30.96 8.98
N GLU A 336 -2.73 -29.88 9.70
CA GLU A 336 -3.93 -29.06 9.56
C GLU A 336 -3.74 -27.88 8.62
N THR A 337 -2.51 -27.56 8.19
CA THR A 337 -2.26 -26.40 7.32
C THR A 337 -2.83 -26.64 5.92
N VAL A 338 -3.76 -25.77 5.52
CA VAL A 338 -4.37 -25.77 4.20
C VAL A 338 -4.17 -24.45 3.49
N VAL A 339 -4.15 -24.52 2.16
CA VAL A 339 -4.32 -23.37 1.27
C VAL A 339 -5.67 -23.48 0.60
N GLU A 340 -6.47 -22.42 0.68
CA GLU A 340 -7.73 -22.29 -0.04
C GLU A 340 -7.53 -21.37 -1.23
N LEU A 341 -8.04 -21.79 -2.39
CA LEU A 341 -8.06 -21.00 -3.62
C LEU A 341 -9.51 -20.86 -4.09
N THR A 342 -10.01 -19.63 -4.14
CA THR A 342 -11.32 -19.34 -4.72
C THR A 342 -11.12 -18.82 -6.14
N HIS A 343 -11.59 -19.57 -7.13
CA HIS A 343 -11.33 -19.27 -8.53
C HIS A 343 -12.48 -19.72 -9.43
N ARG A 344 -12.41 -19.30 -10.69
CA ARG A 344 -13.36 -19.63 -11.76
C ARG A 344 -12.65 -19.61 -13.11
N THR A 345 -13.10 -20.44 -14.04
CA THR A 345 -12.71 -20.33 -15.45
C THR A 345 -13.85 -19.67 -16.22
N ASP A 346 -13.66 -18.43 -16.65
CA ASP A 346 -14.66 -17.66 -17.41
C ASP A 346 -14.78 -18.17 -18.86
N ALA A 347 -13.67 -18.63 -19.45
CA ALA A 347 -13.63 -19.20 -20.79
C ALA A 347 -12.44 -20.15 -20.98
N GLY A 348 -12.61 -21.16 -21.83
CA GLY A 348 -11.61 -22.19 -22.11
C GLY A 348 -11.48 -23.22 -20.98
N SER A 349 -10.37 -23.95 -20.96
CA SER A 349 -10.08 -24.92 -19.91
C SER A 349 -8.58 -24.95 -19.60
N ALA A 350 -8.26 -25.10 -18.31
CA ALA A 350 -6.90 -25.31 -17.83
C ALA A 350 -6.93 -26.25 -16.64
N GLN A 351 -5.94 -27.14 -16.56
CA GLN A 351 -5.62 -27.81 -15.31
C GLN A 351 -4.96 -26.80 -14.38
N ILE A 352 -5.35 -26.81 -13.11
CA ILE A 352 -4.93 -25.85 -12.10
C ILE A 352 -4.15 -26.62 -11.03
N GLU A 353 -2.98 -26.11 -10.70
CA GLU A 353 -2.16 -26.62 -9.60
C GLU A 353 -1.75 -25.46 -8.69
N LEU A 354 -1.82 -25.68 -7.38
CA LEU A 354 -1.16 -24.83 -6.39
C LEU A 354 0.32 -25.16 -6.43
N ALA A 355 1.17 -24.14 -6.59
CA ALA A 355 2.62 -24.27 -6.60
C ALA A 355 3.21 -23.64 -5.34
N VAL A 356 3.92 -24.42 -4.54
CA VAL A 356 4.46 -24.01 -3.24
C VAL A 356 5.95 -24.24 -3.19
N ALA A 357 6.72 -23.24 -2.80
CA ALA A 357 8.14 -23.39 -2.51
C ALA A 357 8.43 -23.13 -1.04
N THR A 358 9.27 -23.96 -0.42
CA THR A 358 9.74 -23.80 0.97
C THR A 358 11.19 -23.30 1.07
N ALA A 359 11.80 -23.02 -0.08
CA ALA A 359 13.13 -22.46 -0.21
C ALA A 359 13.12 -21.25 -1.15
N GLU A 360 13.98 -20.28 -0.87
CA GLU A 360 14.27 -19.16 -1.76
C GLU A 360 14.93 -19.68 -3.06
N PRO A 361 14.81 -18.95 -4.19
CA PRO A 361 15.55 -19.29 -5.40
C PRO A 361 17.06 -19.17 -5.17
N SER A 362 17.86 -19.95 -5.90
CA SER A 362 19.32 -19.96 -5.78
C SER A 362 20.00 -18.67 -6.25
N ALA A 363 19.31 -17.87 -7.05
CA ALA A 363 19.77 -16.58 -7.55
C ALA A 363 18.60 -15.63 -7.83
N PRO A 364 18.81 -14.30 -7.82
CA PRO A 364 17.78 -13.32 -8.17
C PRO A 364 17.13 -13.60 -9.53
N GLY A 365 15.80 -13.49 -9.60
CA GLY A 365 15.00 -13.74 -10.81
C GLY A 365 14.79 -15.21 -11.19
N GLN A 366 15.55 -16.15 -10.62
CA GLN A 366 15.36 -17.57 -10.89
C GLN A 366 14.08 -18.11 -10.25
N ALA A 367 13.64 -19.27 -10.77
CA ALA A 367 12.51 -19.99 -10.20
C ALA A 367 12.93 -20.70 -8.90
N PRO A 368 12.14 -20.61 -7.82
CA PRO A 368 12.29 -21.51 -6.70
C PRO A 368 11.87 -22.94 -7.11
N SER A 369 12.23 -23.93 -6.30
CA SER A 369 11.80 -25.30 -6.50
C SER A 369 10.38 -25.49 -5.96
N TYR A 370 9.40 -25.57 -6.86
CA TYR A 370 8.00 -25.78 -6.49
C TYR A 370 7.67 -27.25 -6.24
N THR A 371 6.79 -27.45 -5.26
CA THR A 371 5.93 -28.64 -5.13
C THR A 371 4.55 -28.27 -5.66
N TYR A 372 3.99 -29.10 -6.53
CA TYR A 372 2.69 -28.86 -7.15
C TYR A 372 1.61 -29.74 -6.52
N PHE A 373 0.44 -29.15 -6.26
CA PHE A 373 -0.72 -29.83 -5.73
C PHE A 373 -1.91 -29.59 -6.66
N PRO A 374 -2.67 -30.62 -7.06
CA PRO A 374 -3.83 -30.45 -7.92
C PRO A 374 -4.90 -29.61 -7.22
N VAL A 375 -5.56 -28.75 -7.99
CA VAL A 375 -6.66 -27.90 -7.54
C VAL A 375 -7.89 -28.26 -8.34
N SER A 376 -8.98 -28.61 -7.64
CA SER A 376 -10.26 -28.87 -8.29
C SER A 376 -10.84 -27.61 -8.93
N SER A 377 -11.53 -27.78 -10.06
CA SER A 377 -12.29 -26.71 -10.71
C SER A 377 -13.72 -27.17 -10.94
N GLY A 378 -14.67 -26.26 -10.82
CA GLY A 378 -16.07 -26.47 -11.17
C GLY A 378 -16.63 -25.30 -11.98
N ASP A 379 -17.95 -25.31 -12.17
CA ASP A 379 -18.67 -24.21 -12.80
C ASP A 379 -18.84 -23.05 -11.82
N GLY A 380 -18.66 -21.81 -12.28
CA GLY A 380 -18.79 -20.62 -11.44
C GLY A 380 -17.62 -20.44 -10.45
N TRP A 381 -17.85 -19.61 -9.43
CA TRP A 381 -16.88 -19.42 -8.35
C TRP A 381 -16.87 -20.65 -7.45
N GLY A 382 -15.69 -21.28 -7.31
CA GLY A 382 -15.50 -22.42 -6.42
C GLY A 382 -14.28 -22.21 -5.53
N THR A 383 -14.36 -22.69 -4.28
CA THR A 383 -13.24 -22.70 -3.34
C THR A 383 -12.69 -24.11 -3.21
N SER A 384 -11.42 -24.29 -3.55
CA SER A 384 -10.69 -25.55 -3.41
C SER A 384 -9.77 -25.49 -2.21
N THR A 385 -9.87 -26.48 -1.31
CA THR A 385 -9.02 -26.60 -0.11
C THR A 385 -7.92 -27.62 -0.36
N VAL A 386 -6.67 -27.18 -0.37
CA VAL A 386 -5.48 -27.99 -0.66
C VAL A 386 -4.67 -28.17 0.62
N ARG A 387 -4.49 -29.43 1.04
CA ARG A 387 -3.56 -29.77 2.14
C ARG A 387 -2.13 -29.76 1.63
N LEU A 388 -1.23 -29.13 2.39
CA LEU A 388 0.21 -29.10 2.07
C LEU A 388 0.92 -30.39 2.53
N THR A 389 0.32 -31.54 2.23
CA THR A 389 0.82 -32.85 2.67
C THR A 389 2.26 -33.06 2.21
N GLY A 390 3.13 -33.43 3.15
CA GLY A 390 4.55 -33.69 2.87
C GLY A 390 5.45 -32.44 2.88
N LEU A 391 4.90 -31.23 3.08
CA LEU A 391 5.68 -30.02 3.28
C LEU A 391 5.83 -29.69 4.77
N SER A 392 7.01 -29.17 5.13
CA SER A 392 7.31 -28.65 6.47
C SER A 392 8.29 -27.47 6.36
N GLY A 393 8.46 -26.73 7.46
CA GLY A 393 9.36 -25.58 7.52
C GLY A 393 8.64 -24.27 7.26
N THR A 394 9.08 -23.51 6.27
CA THR A 394 8.53 -22.18 5.98
C THR A 394 8.18 -22.10 4.51
N VAL A 395 6.93 -21.79 4.17
CA VAL A 395 6.57 -21.44 2.80
C VAL A 395 7.21 -20.10 2.47
N ARG A 396 7.96 -20.08 1.37
CA ARG A 396 8.66 -18.93 0.83
C ARG A 396 7.92 -18.33 -0.34
N THR A 397 7.33 -19.16 -1.21
CA THR A 397 6.57 -18.68 -2.37
C THR A 397 5.26 -19.45 -2.51
N LEU A 398 4.18 -18.71 -2.74
CA LEU A 398 2.88 -19.22 -3.16
C LEU A 398 2.61 -18.78 -4.60
N ALA A 399 2.28 -19.74 -5.45
CA ALA A 399 2.05 -19.55 -6.88
C ALA A 399 0.90 -20.43 -7.37
N VAL A 400 0.37 -20.13 -8.55
CA VAL A 400 -0.61 -20.98 -9.24
C VAL A 400 -0.09 -21.33 -10.62
N ARG A 401 -0.14 -22.60 -10.97
CA ARG A 401 0.21 -23.11 -12.29
C ARG A 401 -1.04 -23.46 -13.07
N LEU A 402 -1.11 -22.94 -14.29
CA LEU A 402 -2.15 -23.23 -15.27
C LEU A 402 -1.55 -24.01 -16.43
N THR A 403 -2.16 -25.14 -16.77
CA THR A 403 -1.80 -25.94 -17.94
C THR A 403 -3.02 -26.04 -18.86
N GLY A 404 -3.01 -25.29 -19.95
CA GLY A 404 -4.08 -25.34 -20.96
C GLY A 404 -3.80 -26.38 -22.06
N SER A 405 -4.78 -26.59 -22.92
CA SER A 405 -4.71 -27.47 -24.09
C SER A 405 -4.14 -26.78 -25.35
N GLY A 406 -3.51 -25.61 -25.21
CA GLY A 406 -3.12 -24.76 -26.34
C GLY A 406 -4.22 -23.86 -26.90
N SER A 407 -5.38 -23.79 -26.24
CA SER A 407 -6.47 -22.83 -26.56
C SER A 407 -6.43 -21.60 -25.64
N PRO A 408 -7.08 -20.47 -26.03
CA PRO A 408 -7.25 -19.33 -25.15
C PRO A 408 -8.01 -19.70 -23.87
N VAL A 409 -7.49 -19.24 -22.73
CA VAL A 409 -8.11 -19.38 -21.40
C VAL A 409 -8.33 -18.00 -20.81
N ARG A 410 -9.43 -17.84 -20.07
CA ARG A 410 -9.68 -16.75 -19.14
C ARG A 410 -9.97 -17.34 -17.77
N TRP A 411 -8.97 -17.30 -16.90
CA TRP A 411 -9.06 -17.86 -15.55
C TRP A 411 -8.93 -16.75 -14.52
N ARG A 412 -9.77 -16.79 -13.49
CA ARG A 412 -9.91 -15.73 -12.50
C ARG A 412 -9.66 -16.27 -11.10
N LEU A 413 -8.83 -15.57 -10.34
CA LEU A 413 -8.55 -15.85 -8.93
C LEU A 413 -9.18 -14.75 -8.08
N GLY A 414 -10.14 -15.14 -7.23
CA GLY A 414 -10.93 -14.25 -6.40
C GLY A 414 -10.51 -14.25 -4.94
N ALA A 415 -9.91 -15.33 -4.45
CA ALA A 415 -9.32 -15.36 -3.10
C ALA A 415 -8.20 -16.39 -2.98
N LEU A 416 -7.29 -16.13 -2.06
CA LEU A 416 -6.29 -17.06 -1.57
C LEU A 416 -6.22 -16.94 -0.05
N ALA A 417 -6.24 -18.07 0.66
CA ALA A 417 -6.05 -18.11 2.11
C ALA A 417 -5.11 -19.24 2.52
N VAL A 418 -4.35 -19.04 3.59
CA VAL A 418 -3.52 -20.06 4.26
C VAL A 418 -3.87 -20.07 5.73
N LYS A 419 -4.25 -21.24 6.26
CA LYS A 419 -4.72 -21.37 7.65
C LYS A 419 -4.49 -22.77 8.22
N ASN A 420 -4.46 -22.85 9.54
CA ASN A 420 -4.47 -24.12 10.29
C ASN A 420 -5.87 -24.51 10.78
N ALA A 421 -6.74 -23.51 10.96
CA ALA A 421 -8.12 -23.71 11.39
C ALA A 421 -8.99 -22.57 10.83
N PRO A 422 -10.30 -22.78 10.68
CA PRO A 422 -11.23 -21.68 10.55
C PRO A 422 -11.11 -20.73 11.75
N ALA A 423 -11.29 -19.44 11.51
CA ALA A 423 -11.40 -18.44 12.56
C ALA A 423 -12.59 -17.54 12.22
N GLU A 424 -13.48 -17.29 13.15
CA GLU A 424 -14.60 -16.35 13.00
C GLU A 424 -14.43 -15.23 14.02
N PRO A 425 -14.50 -13.95 13.60
CA PRO A 425 -14.39 -12.84 14.53
C PRO A 425 -15.62 -12.76 15.45
N ALA A 426 -15.43 -12.22 16.65
CA ALA A 426 -16.56 -11.87 17.51
C ALA A 426 -17.42 -10.77 16.86
N ALA A 427 -18.70 -10.68 17.22
CA ALA A 427 -19.53 -9.58 16.78
C ALA A 427 -19.13 -8.26 17.47
N PRO A 428 -19.20 -7.11 16.78
CA PRO A 428 -19.16 -5.81 17.45
C PRO A 428 -20.39 -5.66 18.35
N THR A 429 -20.48 -4.57 19.11
CA THR A 429 -21.68 -4.29 19.92
C THR A 429 -22.02 -2.80 19.90
N GLY A 430 -23.25 -2.45 20.31
CA GLY A 430 -23.64 -1.06 20.49
C GLY A 430 -23.63 -0.22 19.20
N LEU A 431 -23.87 -0.84 18.05
CA LEU A 431 -24.12 -0.14 16.79
C LEU A 431 -25.28 0.83 16.97
N ARG A 432 -25.05 2.10 16.65
CA ARG A 432 -26.07 3.14 16.71
C ARG A 432 -25.80 4.24 15.69
N VAL A 433 -26.86 4.90 15.25
CA VAL A 433 -26.77 6.19 14.55
C VAL A 433 -26.54 7.28 15.59
N THR A 434 -25.45 8.02 15.46
CA THR A 434 -25.09 9.11 16.39
C THR A 434 -25.48 10.48 15.88
N ASP A 435 -25.69 10.61 14.58
CA ASP A 435 -26.06 11.87 13.93
C ASP A 435 -26.75 11.57 12.60
N ALA A 436 -27.68 12.44 12.21
CA ALA A 436 -28.45 12.33 10.98
C ALA A 436 -28.77 13.71 10.42
N ASP A 437 -28.47 13.95 9.15
CA ASP A 437 -28.75 15.20 8.44
C ASP A 437 -29.10 14.92 6.97
N GLY A 438 -30.38 15.14 6.63
CA GLY A 438 -30.95 14.61 5.39
C GLY A 438 -30.68 13.11 5.26
N GLY A 439 -30.49 12.61 4.05
CA GLY A 439 -30.10 11.21 3.81
C GLY A 439 -28.72 10.79 4.33
N SER A 440 -28.04 11.61 5.15
CA SER A 440 -26.69 11.32 5.64
C SER A 440 -26.70 10.86 7.09
N LEU A 441 -26.03 9.75 7.39
CA LEU A 441 -26.00 9.13 8.71
C LEU A 441 -24.56 8.91 9.19
N ARG A 442 -24.33 9.16 10.48
CA ARG A 442 -23.10 8.77 11.19
C ARG A 442 -23.38 7.60 12.11
N PHE A 443 -22.55 6.57 12.01
CA PHE A 443 -22.61 5.36 12.83
C PHE A 443 -21.42 5.28 13.76
N SER A 444 -21.63 4.72 14.94
CA SER A 444 -20.54 4.26 15.80
C SER A 444 -20.92 2.97 16.52
N TRP A 445 -19.91 2.21 16.93
CA TRP A 445 -20.05 0.95 17.65
C TRP A 445 -18.87 0.74 18.60
N GLN A 446 -18.99 -0.27 19.45
CA GLN A 446 -17.87 -0.80 20.22
C GLN A 446 -17.17 -1.90 19.42
N PRO A 447 -15.83 -1.95 19.42
CA PRO A 447 -15.09 -2.94 18.67
C PRO A 447 -15.43 -4.37 19.12
N ALA A 448 -15.35 -5.30 18.19
CA ALA A 448 -15.40 -6.72 18.53
C ALA A 448 -14.14 -7.14 19.31
N ALA A 449 -14.26 -8.17 20.13
CA ALA A 449 -13.12 -8.75 20.82
C ALA A 449 -12.23 -9.55 19.85
N GLY A 450 -10.92 -9.54 20.08
CA GLY A 450 -9.95 -10.28 19.26
C GLY A 450 -9.52 -9.50 18.01
N GLU A 451 -8.90 -10.22 17.08
CA GLU A 451 -8.40 -9.63 15.84
C GLU A 451 -9.54 -9.39 14.84
N VAL A 452 -9.62 -8.15 14.36
CA VAL A 452 -10.56 -7.72 13.34
C VAL A 452 -9.77 -7.09 12.21
N ARG A 453 -10.00 -7.54 10.98
CA ARG A 453 -9.40 -6.94 9.78
C ARG A 453 -10.06 -5.60 9.46
N HIS A 454 -11.39 -5.57 9.44
CA HIS A 454 -12.23 -4.40 9.23
C HIS A 454 -13.69 -4.71 9.61
N TYR A 455 -14.55 -3.69 9.57
CA TYR A 455 -15.99 -3.83 9.69
C TYR A 455 -16.67 -3.51 8.36
N GLU A 456 -17.80 -4.15 8.11
CA GLU A 456 -18.64 -3.91 6.94
C GLU A 456 -20.06 -3.54 7.38
N LEU A 457 -20.59 -2.48 6.77
CA LEU A 457 -21.91 -1.93 7.06
C LEU A 457 -22.82 -2.16 5.84
N HIS A 458 -23.99 -2.74 6.11
CA HIS A 458 -25.02 -3.01 5.11
C HIS A 458 -26.34 -2.37 5.50
N ARG A 459 -27.13 -1.97 4.50
CA ARG A 459 -28.58 -1.77 4.65
C ARG A 459 -29.29 -3.08 4.29
N VAL A 460 -30.28 -3.45 5.08
CA VAL A 460 -31.12 -4.62 4.82
C VAL A 460 -32.48 -4.12 4.35
N LEU A 461 -32.88 -4.52 3.14
CA LEU A 461 -34.17 -4.16 2.56
C LEU A 461 -35.29 -5.07 3.08
N ALA A 462 -36.54 -4.72 2.77
CA ALA A 462 -37.72 -5.48 3.20
C ALA A 462 -37.76 -6.93 2.66
N ASP A 463 -37.17 -7.19 1.49
CA ASP A 463 -37.05 -8.52 0.90
C ASP A 463 -35.87 -9.35 1.46
N GLY A 464 -35.10 -8.77 2.40
CA GLY A 464 -33.91 -9.38 2.98
C GLY A 464 -32.62 -9.12 2.20
N THR A 465 -32.68 -8.44 1.04
CA THR A 465 -31.49 -8.08 0.26
C THR A 465 -30.57 -7.19 1.10
N ARG A 466 -29.29 -7.57 1.17
CA ARG A 466 -28.23 -6.78 1.80
C ARG A 466 -27.58 -5.88 0.76
N ARG A 467 -27.59 -4.57 0.99
CA ARG A 467 -26.85 -3.59 0.19
C ARG A 467 -25.63 -3.11 0.95
N PHE A 468 -24.44 -3.29 0.38
CA PHE A 468 -23.20 -2.81 0.99
C PHE A 468 -23.16 -1.28 0.95
N LEU A 469 -22.95 -0.66 2.11
CA LEU A 469 -22.82 0.80 2.25
C LEU A 469 -21.36 1.23 2.38
N GLY A 470 -20.49 0.33 2.85
CA GLY A 470 -19.10 0.65 3.09
C GLY A 470 -18.43 -0.23 4.13
N GLY A 471 -17.11 -0.08 4.24
CA GLY A 471 -16.32 -0.76 5.26
C GLY A 471 -15.17 0.11 5.74
N THR A 472 -14.70 -0.16 6.96
CA THR A 472 -13.66 0.63 7.63
C THR A 472 -12.90 -0.20 8.65
N CYS A 473 -11.64 0.14 8.90
CA CYS A 473 -10.85 -0.42 10.01
C CYS A 473 -11.14 0.29 11.35
N GLN A 474 -11.98 1.33 11.32
CA GLN A 474 -12.34 2.16 12.48
C GLN A 474 -13.65 1.70 13.13
N CYS A 475 -14.01 2.30 14.27
CA CYS A 475 -15.26 2.00 14.98
C CYS A 475 -16.39 3.02 14.72
N ALA A 476 -16.28 3.76 13.62
CA ALA A 476 -17.28 4.72 13.17
C ALA A 476 -17.29 4.80 11.65
N TYR A 477 -18.45 5.10 11.07
CA TYR A 477 -18.60 5.22 9.63
C TYR A 477 -19.64 6.28 9.27
N TYR A 478 -19.40 6.96 8.15
CA TYR A 478 -20.31 7.95 7.60
C TYR A 478 -20.86 7.45 6.27
N VAL A 479 -22.18 7.55 6.11
CA VAL A 479 -22.88 7.23 4.85
C VAL A 479 -23.67 8.46 4.44
N ALA A 480 -23.59 8.83 3.16
CA ALA A 480 -24.34 9.96 2.60
C ALA A 480 -25.37 9.48 1.59
N GLY A 481 -26.40 10.30 1.36
CA GLY A 481 -27.32 10.13 0.22
C GLY A 481 -28.24 8.92 0.31
N LEU A 482 -28.51 8.41 1.51
CA LEU A 482 -29.51 7.38 1.72
C LEU A 482 -30.92 7.95 1.55
N ALA A 483 -31.79 7.20 0.89
CA ALA A 483 -33.20 7.54 0.73
C ALA A 483 -34.09 6.35 1.07
N ALA A 484 -35.30 6.65 1.53
CA ALA A 484 -36.33 5.66 1.79
C ALA A 484 -36.70 4.90 0.52
N GLU A 485 -36.78 3.57 0.61
CA GLU A 485 -37.43 2.77 -0.43
C GLU A 485 -38.95 3.00 -0.39
N GLN A 486 -39.63 2.68 -1.49
CA GLN A 486 -41.09 2.84 -1.55
C GLN A 486 -41.77 2.05 -0.43
N GLY A 487 -42.44 2.78 0.47
CA GLY A 487 -43.16 2.18 1.61
C GLY A 487 -42.29 1.84 2.82
N GLU A 488 -41.01 2.20 2.82
CA GLU A 488 -40.11 1.98 3.96
C GLU A 488 -40.21 3.17 4.94
N SER A 489 -40.63 2.90 6.18
CA SER A 489 -40.73 3.91 7.25
C SER A 489 -39.46 4.03 8.08
N ALA A 490 -38.60 3.02 8.06
CA ALA A 490 -37.32 3.00 8.74
C ALA A 490 -36.32 2.09 8.03
N ALA A 491 -35.07 2.50 7.95
CA ALA A 491 -33.97 1.71 7.42
C ALA A 491 -33.38 0.79 8.49
N ARG A 492 -33.19 -0.49 8.15
CA ARG A 492 -32.44 -1.45 8.97
C ARG A 492 -31.00 -1.54 8.49
N PHE A 493 -30.06 -1.48 9.43
CA PHE A 493 -28.64 -1.61 9.17
C PHE A 493 -28.06 -2.82 9.90
N GLU A 494 -27.09 -3.47 9.26
CA GLU A 494 -26.30 -4.56 9.81
C GLU A 494 -24.83 -4.22 9.74
N LEU A 495 -24.13 -4.43 10.86
CA LEU A 495 -22.68 -4.32 10.97
C LEU A 495 -22.10 -5.69 11.31
N ARG A 496 -21.05 -6.09 10.59
CA ARG A 496 -20.28 -7.30 10.87
C ARG A 496 -18.81 -6.96 11.03
N ALA A 497 -18.13 -7.66 11.94
CA ALA A 497 -16.68 -7.72 11.94
C ALA A 497 -16.23 -8.73 10.89
N VAL A 498 -15.12 -8.45 10.21
CA VAL A 498 -14.49 -9.34 9.24
C VAL A 498 -13.11 -9.71 9.74
N GLY A 499 -12.82 -11.01 9.81
CA GLY A 499 -11.52 -11.54 10.23
C GLY A 499 -10.49 -11.54 9.09
N GLU A 500 -9.23 -11.85 9.41
CA GLU A 500 -8.16 -11.94 8.39
C GLU A 500 -8.50 -12.96 7.28
N LEU A 501 -9.24 -14.03 7.61
CA LEU A 501 -9.71 -15.05 6.66
C LEU A 501 -10.99 -14.67 5.90
N TYR A 502 -11.44 -13.42 5.99
CA TYR A 502 -12.69 -12.95 5.37
C TYR A 502 -13.96 -13.68 5.82
N THR A 503 -13.89 -14.35 6.97
CA THR A 503 -15.05 -14.81 7.73
C THR A 503 -15.72 -13.62 8.41
N GLU A 504 -17.04 -13.68 8.53
CA GLU A 504 -17.84 -12.61 9.12
C GLU A 504 -18.40 -13.06 10.45
N SER A 505 -18.45 -12.15 11.41
CA SER A 505 -19.18 -12.37 12.65
C SER A 505 -20.70 -12.47 12.40
N THR A 506 -21.44 -12.89 13.43
CA THR A 506 -22.87 -12.55 13.52
C THR A 506 -23.08 -11.03 13.44
N ALA A 507 -24.22 -10.61 12.88
CA ALA A 507 -24.52 -9.19 12.68
C ALA A 507 -24.98 -8.51 13.96
N THR A 508 -24.53 -7.26 14.15
CA THR A 508 -25.17 -6.31 15.05
C THR A 508 -26.08 -5.39 14.24
N THR A 509 -27.29 -5.18 14.70
CA THR A 509 -28.30 -4.39 13.98
C THR A 509 -28.62 -3.08 14.67
N THR A 510 -29.03 -2.10 13.87
CA THR A 510 -29.74 -0.90 14.34
C THR A 510 -30.79 -0.50 13.31
N THR A 511 -31.78 0.28 13.73
CA THR A 511 -32.80 0.84 12.85
C THR A 511 -32.81 2.36 12.97
N HIS A 512 -33.07 3.05 11.87
CA HIS A 512 -33.23 4.51 11.84
C HIS A 512 -34.53 4.86 11.11
N PRO A 513 -35.47 5.59 11.74
CA PRO A 513 -36.63 6.13 11.05
C PRO A 513 -36.20 7.22 10.05
N TRP A 514 -36.90 7.33 8.92
CA TRP A 514 -36.62 8.34 7.90
C TRP A 514 -37.06 9.76 8.28
#